data_AF-G4TWK6-F1
#
_entry.id   AF-G4TWK6-F1
#
_cell.length_a   1.000
_cell.length_b   1.000
_cell.length_c   1.000
_cell.angle_alpha   90.00
_cell.angle_beta   90.00
_cell.angle_gamma   90.00
#
_symmetry.space_group_name_H-M   'P 1'
#
loop_
_entity.id
_entity.type
_entity.pdbx_description
1 polymer ?
#
loop_
_entity_poly.entity_id
_entity_poly.type
_entity_poly.pdbx_seq_one_letter_code
_entity_poly.pdbx_strand_id
1 'polypeptide(L)'
;MRVGFFAIFLASVALLVSAAPLPKDAIGPHVQAHARHQALADHHLERAEHHEELANTHLNHSTAAAASGHNALAAEHNGKYEHHMERMNYHMERHEHHQAIADLHAAHIPRRSIDELD
;
A
#
# COMPACT_ATOMS: atom_id res chain seq x y z
N MET A 1 0.76 -55.01 -44.52
CA MET A 1 -0.15 -53.90 -44.16
C MET A 1 -0.67 -54.15 -42.75
N ARG A 2 -0.34 -53.26 -41.81
CA ARG A 2 -1.12 -52.91 -40.60
C ARG A 2 -0.25 -51.93 -39.79
N VAL A 3 -0.15 -50.74 -40.35
CA VAL A 3 0.21 -49.52 -39.62
C VAL A 3 -1.04 -49.11 -38.84
N GLY A 4 -0.86 -48.64 -37.62
CA GLY A 4 -1.86 -47.85 -36.91
C GLY A 4 -2.50 -48.60 -35.75
N PHE A 5 -2.44 -47.96 -34.58
CA PHE A 5 -3.41 -47.96 -33.47
C PHE A 5 -2.84 -47.95 -32.05
N PHE A 6 -1.55 -47.67 -31.85
CA PHE A 6 -1.01 -47.54 -30.47
C PHE A 6 -0.24 -46.25 -30.17
N ALA A 7 -0.26 -45.25 -31.05
CA ALA A 7 0.41 -43.95 -30.84
C ALA A 7 -0.54 -42.76 -30.62
N ILE A 8 -1.85 -42.98 -30.48
CA ILE A 8 -2.85 -41.89 -30.35
C ILE A 8 -3.40 -41.78 -28.91
N PHE A 9 -3.06 -42.71 -28.00
CA PHE A 9 -3.57 -42.64 -26.62
C PHE A 9 -2.73 -41.80 -25.67
N LEU A 10 -1.47 -41.47 -26.00
CA LEU A 10 -0.60 -40.66 -25.14
C LEU A 10 -0.61 -39.16 -25.47
N ALA A 11 -1.16 -38.75 -26.61
CA ALA A 11 -1.24 -37.32 -26.98
C ALA A 11 -2.45 -36.60 -26.34
N SER A 12 -3.41 -37.34 -25.79
CA SER A 12 -4.71 -36.78 -25.38
C SER A 12 -4.81 -36.37 -23.92
N VAL A 13 -3.82 -36.72 -23.08
CA VAL A 13 -3.85 -36.41 -21.63
C VAL A 13 -3.09 -35.11 -21.31
N ALA A 14 -2.23 -34.62 -22.21
CA ALA A 14 -1.50 -33.37 -22.00
C ALA A 14 -2.33 -32.10 -22.32
N LEU A 15 -3.51 -32.25 -22.95
CA LEU A 15 -4.32 -31.12 -23.42
C LEU A 15 -5.72 -31.02 -22.80
N LEU A 16 -6.00 -31.83 -21.77
CA LEU A 16 -7.31 -31.84 -21.13
C LEU A 16 -7.17 -31.68 -19.61
N VAL A 17 -7.74 -30.57 -19.14
CA VAL A 17 -8.15 -30.32 -17.75
C VAL A 17 -7.07 -29.74 -16.82
N SER A 18 -6.77 -28.46 -17.04
CA SER A 18 -7.11 -27.48 -16.00
C SER A 18 -7.68 -26.22 -16.65
N ALA A 19 -8.76 -26.41 -17.40
CA ALA A 19 -9.80 -25.39 -17.52
C ALA A 19 -10.64 -25.42 -16.24
N ALA A 20 -10.00 -25.43 -15.07
CA ALA A 20 -10.67 -25.06 -13.85
C ALA A 20 -11.19 -23.63 -14.12
N PRO A 21 -12.50 -23.37 -14.08
CA PRO A 21 -12.96 -22.00 -14.16
C PRO A 21 -12.18 -21.23 -13.10
N LEU A 22 -11.52 -20.14 -13.51
CA LEU A 22 -11.01 -19.16 -12.55
C LEU A 22 -12.14 -18.95 -11.54
N PRO A 23 -11.89 -19.14 -10.23
CA PRO A 23 -12.95 -19.09 -9.24
C PRO A 23 -13.73 -17.80 -9.47
N LYS A 24 -15.05 -17.91 -9.64
CA LYS A 24 -15.93 -16.77 -9.93
C LYS A 24 -15.82 -15.65 -8.88
N ASP A 25 -15.23 -15.98 -7.73
CA ASP A 25 -14.97 -15.09 -6.60
C ASP A 25 -13.53 -14.56 -6.54
N ALA A 26 -12.69 -14.71 -7.58
CA ALA A 26 -11.31 -14.23 -7.57
C ALA A 26 -11.21 -12.73 -7.31
N ILE A 27 -12.21 -11.93 -7.71
CA ILE A 27 -12.22 -10.47 -7.56
C ILE A 27 -12.50 -10.04 -6.11
N GLY A 28 -13.34 -10.77 -5.38
CA GLY A 28 -13.79 -10.40 -4.03
C GLY A 28 -12.62 -10.16 -3.05
N PRO A 29 -11.63 -11.06 -2.97
CA PRO A 29 -10.43 -10.86 -2.18
C PRO A 29 -9.61 -9.63 -2.60
N HIS A 30 -9.48 -9.34 -3.91
CA HIS A 30 -8.76 -8.14 -4.36
C HIS A 30 -9.49 -6.85 -3.97
N VAL A 31 -10.83 -6.81 -4.04
CA VAL A 31 -11.61 -5.65 -3.58
C VAL A 31 -11.43 -5.40 -2.08
N GLN A 32 -11.52 -6.46 -1.27
CA GLN A 32 -11.32 -6.35 0.18
C GLN A 32 -9.89 -5.95 0.55
N ALA A 33 -8.89 -6.54 -0.12
CA ALA A 33 -7.49 -6.23 0.11
C ALA A 33 -7.17 -4.79 -0.31
N HIS A 34 -7.67 -4.33 -1.46
CA HIS A 34 -7.58 -2.94 -1.89
C HIS A 34 -8.13 -2.00 -0.82
N ALA A 35 -9.38 -2.20 -0.39
CA ALA A 35 -10.02 -1.34 0.60
C ALA A 35 -9.25 -1.31 1.94
N ARG A 36 -8.74 -2.45 2.39
CA ARG A 36 -7.93 -2.54 3.60
C ARG A 36 -6.62 -1.78 3.47
N HIS A 37 -5.90 -1.98 2.36
CA HIS A 37 -4.61 -1.32 2.16
C HIS A 37 -4.76 0.18 1.91
N GLN A 38 -5.82 0.62 1.25
CA GLN A 38 -6.14 2.04 1.12
C GLN A 38 -6.39 2.66 2.50
N ALA A 39 -7.21 2.04 3.35
CA ALA A 39 -7.46 2.55 4.70
C ALA A 39 -6.19 2.60 5.57
N LEU A 40 -5.26 1.66 5.39
CA LEU A 40 -3.95 1.70 6.06
C LEU A 40 -3.04 2.81 5.52
N ALA A 41 -3.06 3.05 4.20
CA ALA A 41 -2.33 4.14 3.59
C ALA A 41 -2.84 5.50 4.10
N ASP A 42 -4.15 5.69 4.13
CA ASP A 42 -4.79 6.92 4.63
C ASP A 42 -4.48 7.13 6.12
N HIS A 43 -4.57 6.07 6.93
CA HIS A 43 -4.21 6.14 8.35
C HIS A 43 -2.76 6.57 8.55
N HIS A 44 -1.83 6.03 7.75
CA HIS A 44 -0.43 6.42 7.87
C HIS A 44 -0.15 7.84 7.38
N LEU A 45 -0.88 8.32 6.37
CA LEU A 45 -0.80 9.72 5.95
C LEU A 45 -1.27 10.65 7.08
N GLU A 46 -2.42 10.38 7.70
CA GLU A 46 -2.92 11.14 8.86
C GLU A 46 -1.91 11.16 10.01
N ARG A 47 -1.23 10.03 10.26
CA ARG A 47 -0.19 9.96 11.30
C ARG A 47 1.07 10.73 10.93
N ALA A 48 1.45 10.78 9.65
CA ALA A 48 2.55 11.59 9.18
C ALA A 48 2.26 13.09 9.38
N GLU A 49 1.07 13.54 8.93
CA GLU A 49 0.60 14.93 9.11
C GLU A 49 0.57 15.34 10.58
N HIS A 50 0.07 14.47 11.46
CA HIS A 50 0.08 14.73 12.90
C HIS A 50 1.50 14.89 13.47
N HIS A 51 2.44 14.07 13.02
CA HIS A 51 3.84 14.20 13.45
C HIS A 51 4.51 15.45 12.88
N GLU A 52 4.18 15.87 11.67
CA GLU A 52 4.63 17.14 11.10
C GLU A 52 4.14 18.33 11.96
N GLU A 53 2.86 18.33 12.36
CA GLU A 53 2.29 19.37 13.23
C GLU A 53 3.02 19.45 14.58
N LEU A 54 3.28 18.30 15.21
CA LEU A 54 4.04 18.23 16.46
C LEU A 54 5.50 18.67 16.28
N ALA A 55 6.14 18.30 15.18
CA ALA A 55 7.49 18.75 14.84
C ALA A 55 7.53 20.28 14.74
N ASN A 56 6.62 20.88 13.97
CA ASN A 56 6.51 22.33 13.81
C ASN A 56 6.27 23.05 15.15
N THR A 57 5.43 22.47 16.01
CA THR A 57 5.22 22.99 17.37
C THR A 57 6.53 23.04 18.16
N HIS A 58 7.30 21.97 18.12
CA HIS A 58 8.59 21.91 18.80
C HIS A 58 9.66 22.82 18.19
N LEU A 59 9.67 22.98 16.86
CA LEU A 59 10.55 23.94 16.18
C LEU A 59 10.26 25.38 16.62
N ASN A 60 8.98 25.75 16.74
CA ASN A 60 8.57 27.05 17.23
C ASN A 60 9.03 27.28 18.68
N HIS A 61 8.85 26.30 19.56
CA HIS A 61 9.32 26.38 20.95
C HIS A 61 10.86 26.44 21.06
N SER A 62 11.57 25.66 20.23
CA SER A 62 13.04 25.71 20.15
C SER A 62 13.53 27.12 19.78
N THR A 63 12.91 27.70 18.74
CA THR A 63 13.23 29.06 18.27
C THR A 63 12.97 30.12 19.36
N ALA A 64 11.83 30.04 20.04
CA ALA A 64 11.48 30.95 21.12
C ALA A 64 12.43 30.83 22.34
N ALA A 65 12.80 29.60 22.71
CA ALA A 65 13.75 29.35 23.79
C ALA A 65 15.15 29.88 23.46
N ALA A 66 15.62 29.66 22.23
CA ALA A 66 16.90 30.18 21.75
C ALA A 66 16.93 31.71 21.75
N ALA A 67 15.87 32.36 21.27
CA ALA A 67 15.74 33.82 21.27
C ALA A 67 15.75 34.42 22.68
N SER A 68 15.31 33.65 23.68
CA SER A 68 15.30 34.02 25.10
C SER A 68 16.59 33.63 25.84
N GLY A 69 17.58 33.05 25.15
CA GLY A 69 18.85 32.59 25.72
C GLY A 69 18.79 31.28 26.51
N HIS A 70 17.67 30.57 26.47
CA HIS A 70 17.48 29.28 27.13
C HIS A 70 17.98 28.12 26.26
N ASN A 71 19.30 28.06 26.04
CA ASN A 71 19.93 27.11 25.10
C ASN A 71 19.65 25.64 25.40
N ALA A 72 19.60 25.23 26.68
CA ALA A 72 19.30 23.85 27.06
C ALA A 72 17.87 23.44 26.68
N LEU A 73 16.90 24.34 26.88
CA LEU A 73 15.50 24.11 26.50
C LEU A 73 15.32 24.09 24.98
N ALA A 74 16.05 24.95 24.26
CA ALA A 74 16.07 24.93 22.81
C ALA A 74 16.60 23.58 22.28
N ALA A 75 17.70 23.07 22.84
CA ALA A 75 18.25 21.77 22.47
C ALA A 75 17.26 20.62 22.75
N GLU A 76 16.56 20.64 23.88
CA GLU A 76 15.51 19.66 24.19
C GLU A 76 14.39 19.67 23.14
N HIS A 77 13.88 20.86 22.80
CA HIS A 77 12.83 20.98 21.78
C HIS A 77 13.33 20.59 20.38
N ASN A 78 14.59 20.87 20.05
CA ASN A 78 15.19 20.42 18.79
C ASN A 78 15.23 18.88 18.71
N GLY A 79 15.61 18.19 19.80
CA GLY A 79 15.57 16.73 19.83
C GLY A 79 14.17 16.15 19.65
N LYS A 80 13.13 16.82 20.17
CA LYS A 80 11.73 16.43 19.94
C LYS A 80 11.28 16.69 18.50
N TYR A 81 11.70 17.79 17.90
CA TYR A 81 11.48 18.08 16.48
C TYR A 81 12.06 16.96 15.61
N GLU A 82 13.34 16.62 15.80
CA GLU A 82 14.03 15.55 15.07
C GLU A 82 13.31 14.21 15.24
N HIS A 83 12.93 13.87 16.47
CA HIS A 83 12.16 12.65 16.74
C HIS A 83 10.83 12.62 15.95
N HIS A 84 10.07 13.70 15.93
CA HIS A 84 8.82 13.73 15.18
C HIS A 84 9.02 13.71 13.68
N MET A 85 10.09 14.31 13.15
CA MET A 85 10.45 14.20 11.74
C MET A 85 10.79 12.74 11.35
N GLU A 86 11.51 12.02 12.19
CA GLU A 86 11.77 10.58 11.98
C GLU A 86 10.47 9.77 11.97
N ARG A 87 9.53 10.07 12.88
CA ARG A 87 8.22 9.42 12.94
C ARG A 87 7.35 9.74 11.73
N MET A 88 7.38 10.99 11.25
CA MET A 88 6.70 11.42 10.03
C MET A 88 7.22 10.63 8.83
N ASN A 89 8.54 10.56 8.65
CA ASN A 89 9.17 9.81 7.55
C ASN A 89 8.80 8.32 7.61
N TYR A 90 8.86 7.70 8.78
CA TYR A 90 8.41 6.32 8.97
C TYR A 90 6.96 6.10 8.51
N HIS A 91 6.07 7.03 8.85
CA HIS A 91 4.67 6.94 8.46
C HIS A 91 4.45 7.20 6.96
N MET A 92 5.22 8.11 6.35
CA MET A 92 5.21 8.32 4.91
C MET A 92 5.67 7.06 4.14
N GLU A 93 6.75 6.41 4.57
CA GLU A 93 7.20 5.14 3.96
C GLU A 93 6.13 4.04 4.06
N ARG A 94 5.41 3.98 5.19
CA ARG A 94 4.31 3.02 5.38
C ARG A 94 3.08 3.37 4.54
N HIS A 95 2.77 4.65 4.37
CA HIS A 95 1.74 5.13 3.47
C HIS A 95 2.05 4.68 2.03
N GLU A 96 3.25 4.98 1.52
CA GLU A 96 3.67 4.60 0.17
C GLU A 96 3.63 3.08 -0.04
N HIS A 97 4.10 2.31 0.95
CA HIS A 97 4.05 0.86 0.89
C HIS A 97 2.61 0.33 0.75
N HIS A 98 1.68 0.83 1.56
CA HIS A 98 0.30 0.38 1.51
C HIS A 98 -0.44 0.91 0.28
N GLN A 99 -0.14 2.12 -0.19
CA GLN A 99 -0.68 2.65 -1.44
C GLN A 99 -0.25 1.78 -2.62
N ALA A 100 1.03 1.41 -2.71
CA ALA A 100 1.52 0.53 -3.77
C ALA A 100 0.84 -0.85 -3.78
N ILE A 101 0.55 -1.42 -2.60
CA ILE A 101 -0.20 -2.67 -2.49
C ILE A 101 -1.68 -2.47 -2.89
N ALA A 102 -2.30 -1.37 -2.48
CA ALA A 102 -3.66 -1.03 -2.90
C ALA A 102 -3.72 -0.95 -4.43
N ASP A 103 -2.80 -0.22 -5.07
CA ASP A 103 -2.72 -0.09 -6.52
C ASP A 103 -2.54 -1.44 -7.24
N LEU A 104 -1.73 -2.34 -6.65
CA LEU A 104 -1.59 -3.71 -7.16
C LEU A 104 -2.93 -4.44 -7.13
N HIS A 105 -3.70 -4.36 -6.04
CA HIS A 105 -5.02 -4.97 -5.99
C HIS A 105 -6.03 -4.27 -6.92
N ALA A 106 -5.95 -2.95 -7.07
CA ALA A 106 -6.79 -2.18 -7.99
C ALA A 106 -6.64 -2.66 -9.43
N ALA A 107 -5.42 -3.02 -9.86
CA ALA A 107 -5.17 -3.54 -11.21
C ALA A 107 -5.90 -4.85 -11.53
N HIS A 108 -6.32 -5.61 -10.50
CA HIS A 108 -7.07 -6.86 -10.65
C HIS A 108 -8.59 -6.67 -10.55
N ILE A 109 -9.06 -5.47 -10.23
CA ILE A 109 -10.48 -5.14 -10.13
C ILE A 109 -10.92 -4.58 -11.48
N PRO A 110 -11.84 -5.26 -12.21
CA PRO A 110 -12.31 -4.77 -13.49
C PRO A 110 -12.97 -3.39 -13.33
N ARG A 111 -12.50 -2.41 -14.09
CA ARG A 111 -13.19 -1.13 -14.26
C ARG A 111 -14.16 -1.27 -15.42
N ARG A 112 -15.48 -1.23 -15.15
CA ARG A 112 -16.46 -1.12 -16.23
C ARG A 112 -16.30 0.24 -16.91
N SER A 113 -16.25 0.24 -18.23
CA SER A 113 -16.34 1.49 -19.00
C SER A 113 -17.77 2.03 -18.93
N ILE A 114 -17.94 3.35 -19.06
CA ILE A 114 -19.26 4.00 -19.05
C ILE A 114 -20.17 3.42 -20.15
N ASP A 115 -19.59 2.91 -21.23
CA ASP A 115 -20.30 2.30 -22.36
C ASP A 115 -20.95 0.93 -22.03
N GLU A 116 -20.67 0.33 -20.86
CA GLU A 116 -21.27 -0.94 -20.41
C GLU A 116 -22.45 -0.76 -19.43
N LEU A 117 -22.89 0.49 -19.21
CA LEU A 117 -23.98 0.84 -18.28
C LEU A 117 -25.29 1.26 -18.99
N ASP A 118 -25.35 1.21 -20.32
CA ASP A 118 -26.56 1.45 -21.13
C ASP A 118 -27.24 0.14 -21.60
#